data_AF-A0A7S1D7T1-F1
#
_entry.id   AF-A0A7S1D7T1-F1
#
_cell.length_a   1.000
_cell.length_b   1.000
_cell.length_c   1.000
_cell.angle_alpha   90.00
_cell.angle_beta   90.00
_cell.angle_gamma   90.00
#
_symmetry.space_group_name_H-M   'P 1'
#
loop_
_entity.id
_entity.type
_entity.pdbx_description
1 polymer ?
#
loop_
_entity_poly.entity_id
_entity_poly.type
_entity_poly.pdbx_seq_one_letter_code
_entity_poly.pdbx_strand_id
1 'polypeptide(L)'
;PENIQGINKRIDEYARGIVSGGTLFEELGFYYVGPVDGHDLDNLIPILEKLRDNPDDKPVLLHLKTVKGYGYPPAEQASDRMHGVGKFNIGTGAQVKKAPVAPTLTSIFANALIDAATEDRAIVGITAAMPGGTGMDIF
;
A
#
# COMPACT_ATOMS: atom_id res chain seq x y z
N PRO A 1 10.67 41.98 11.15
CA PRO A 1 10.66 41.28 9.85
C PRO A 1 10.32 39.78 9.93
N GLU A 2 10.56 39.10 11.07
CA GLU A 2 10.18 37.69 11.28
C GLU A 2 8.67 37.45 11.48
N ASN A 3 7.95 38.39 12.09
CA ASN A 3 6.51 38.24 12.36
C ASN A 3 5.65 38.11 11.08
N ILE A 4 6.06 38.70 9.96
CA ILE A 4 5.27 38.65 8.72
C ILE A 4 5.43 37.30 8.01
N GLN A 5 6.59 36.66 8.10
CA GLN A 5 6.82 35.35 7.48
C GLN A 5 6.08 34.23 8.22
N GLY A 6 6.05 34.26 9.56
CA GLY A 6 5.28 33.31 10.37
C GLY A 6 3.77 33.45 10.18
N ILE A 7 3.27 34.68 10.02
CA ILE A 7 1.87 34.96 9.69
C ILE A 7 1.53 34.43 8.29
N ASN A 8 2.38 34.66 7.29
CA ASN A 8 2.17 34.16 5.93
C ASN A 8 2.15 32.63 5.88
N LYS A 9 3.05 31.95 6.61
CA LYS A 9 3.08 30.48 6.66
C LYS A 9 1.84 29.89 7.32
N ARG A 10 1.37 30.50 8.41
CA ARG A 10 0.11 30.11 9.07
C ARG A 10 -1.11 30.38 8.19
N ILE A 11 -1.13 31.48 7.44
CA ILE A 11 -2.22 31.79 6.50
C ILE A 11 -2.24 30.79 5.33
N ASP A 12 -1.07 30.38 4.81
CA ASP A 12 -0.97 29.37 3.74
C ASP A 12 -1.42 27.99 4.22
N GLU A 13 -1.06 27.60 5.45
CA GLU A 13 -1.56 26.39 6.13
C GLU A 13 -3.09 26.45 6.35
N TYR A 14 -3.62 27.60 6.77
CA TYR A 14 -5.05 27.82 6.97
C TYR A 14 -5.84 27.80 5.65
N ALA A 15 -5.28 28.37 4.58
CA ALA A 15 -5.89 28.37 3.25
C ALA A 15 -5.96 26.96 2.65
N ARG A 16 -4.95 26.11 2.89
CA ARG A 16 -5.00 24.68 2.52
C ARG A 16 -6.08 23.94 3.31
N GLY A 17 -6.17 24.17 4.62
CA GLY A 17 -7.19 23.55 5.48
C GLY A 17 -8.64 23.93 5.16
N ILE A 18 -8.90 25.12 4.61
CA ILE A 18 -10.26 25.56 4.24
C ILE A 18 -10.74 24.93 2.92
N VAL A 19 -9.83 24.65 1.97
CA VAL A 19 -10.20 24.06 0.68
C VAL A 19 -10.38 22.54 0.76
N SER A 20 -9.69 21.86 1.69
CA SER A 20 -9.78 20.39 1.85
C SER A 20 -10.53 19.92 3.11
N GLY A 21 -10.84 20.80 4.06
CA GLY A 21 -10.92 20.38 5.47
C GLY A 21 -9.52 19.96 5.94
N GLY A 22 -9.17 20.14 7.21
CA GLY A 22 -7.92 19.54 7.71
C GLY A 22 -7.88 18.07 7.32
N THR A 23 -6.75 17.57 6.81
CA THR A 23 -6.66 16.14 6.50
C THR A 23 -6.85 15.34 7.80
N LEU A 24 -7.44 14.14 7.73
CA LEU A 24 -7.57 13.23 8.87
C LEU A 24 -6.26 13.15 9.69
N PHE A 25 -5.12 13.18 9.01
CA PHE A 25 -3.80 13.06 9.62
C PHE A 25 -3.36 14.34 10.34
N GLU A 26 -3.72 15.52 9.85
CA GLU A 26 -3.48 16.78 10.57
C GLU A 26 -4.31 16.84 11.86
N GLU A 27 -5.56 16.35 11.83
CA GLU A 27 -6.38 16.22 13.03
C GLU A 27 -5.80 15.22 14.04
N LEU A 28 -5.12 14.17 13.57
CA LEU A 28 -4.35 13.23 14.39
C LEU A 28 -3.01 13.80 14.88
N GLY A 29 -2.68 15.05 14.54
CA GLY A 29 -1.46 15.74 14.99
C GLY A 29 -0.24 15.55 14.08
N PHE A 30 -0.39 14.97 12.90
CA PHE A 30 0.69 14.83 11.94
C PHE A 30 0.91 16.12 11.14
N TYR A 31 2.17 16.39 10.80
CA TYR A 31 2.50 17.26 9.69
C TYR A 31 2.37 16.45 8.39
N TYR A 32 1.32 16.71 7.62
CA TYR A 32 0.98 15.96 6.42
C TYR A 32 1.61 16.58 5.15
N VAL A 33 2.23 15.75 4.30
CA VAL A 33 2.81 16.15 3.02
C VAL A 33 2.38 15.16 1.94
N GLY A 34 1.81 15.66 0.83
CA GLY A 34 1.47 14.86 -0.34
C GLY A 34 0.00 14.97 -0.76
N PRO A 35 -0.48 14.09 -1.67
CA PRO A 35 0.25 12.98 -2.28
C PRO A 35 1.35 13.45 -3.24
N VAL A 36 2.51 12.78 -3.22
CA VAL A 36 3.64 13.02 -4.14
C VAL A 36 3.86 11.77 -5.01
N ASP A 37 4.30 11.94 -6.26
CA ASP A 37 4.75 10.81 -7.08
C ASP A 37 6.00 10.17 -6.47
N GLY A 38 5.88 8.90 -6.08
CA GLY A 38 6.98 8.15 -5.47
C GLY A 38 8.05 7.68 -6.45
N HIS A 39 7.86 7.88 -7.77
CA HIS A 39 8.83 7.52 -8.80
C HIS A 39 9.63 8.71 -9.34
N ASP A 40 9.32 9.93 -8.90
CA ASP A 40 10.04 11.15 -9.24
C ASP A 40 11.07 11.47 -8.14
N LEU A 41 12.28 10.92 -8.29
CA LEU A 41 13.36 11.12 -7.31
C LEU A 41 13.87 12.56 -7.26
N ASP A 42 13.84 13.28 -8.39
CA ASP A 42 14.29 14.67 -8.46
C ASP A 42 13.45 15.58 -7.57
N ASN A 43 12.16 15.25 -7.43
CA ASN A 43 11.26 15.93 -6.51
C ASN A 43 11.29 15.33 -5.09
N LEU A 44 11.38 14.00 -4.97
CA LEU A 44 11.29 13.32 -3.68
C LEU A 44 12.50 13.60 -2.77
N ILE A 45 13.71 13.66 -3.32
CA ILE A 45 14.93 13.90 -2.54
C ILE A 45 14.88 15.26 -1.81
N PRO A 46 14.62 16.40 -2.49
CA PRO A 46 14.49 17.69 -1.81
C PRO A 46 13.36 17.75 -0.77
N ILE A 47 12.26 17.03 -1.00
CA ILE A 47 11.16 16.93 -0.04
C ILE A 47 11.65 16.22 1.23
N LEU A 48 12.28 15.05 1.09
CA LEU A 48 12.81 14.29 2.22
C LEU A 48 13.88 15.06 3.00
N GLU A 49 14.76 15.79 2.33
CA GLU A 49 15.76 16.65 2.97
C GLU A 49 15.10 17.75 3.81
N LYS A 50 14.10 18.44 3.26
CA LYS A 50 13.34 19.47 4.00
C LYS A 50 12.59 18.90 5.21
N LEU A 51 12.09 17.66 5.11
CA LEU A 51 11.39 17.00 6.22
C LEU A 51 12.36 16.55 7.31
N ARG A 52 13.54 16.05 6.94
CA ARG A 52 14.61 15.69 7.87
C ARG A 52 15.10 16.92 8.65
N ASP A 53 15.27 18.04 7.97
CA ASP A 53 15.82 19.27 8.54
C ASP A 53 14.73 20.18 9.14
N ASN A 54 13.46 19.72 9.18
CA ASN A 54 12.36 20.47 9.75
C ASN A 54 12.52 20.58 11.28
N PRO A 55 12.59 21.80 11.86
CA PRO A 55 12.74 21.98 13.29
C PRO A 55 11.46 21.75 14.12
N ASP A 56 10.33 21.41 13.46
CA ASP A 56 9.05 21.20 14.12
C ASP A 56 8.97 19.79 14.75
N ASP A 57 8.58 19.70 16.03
CA ASP A 57 8.57 18.44 16.80
C ASP A 57 7.35 17.53 16.50
N LYS A 58 6.65 17.78 15.39
CA LYS A 58 5.45 17.01 15.01
C LYS A 58 5.82 15.73 14.26
N PRO A 59 5.09 14.62 14.46
CA PRO A 59 5.24 13.45 13.62
C PRO A 59 4.88 13.80 12.17
N VAL A 60 5.69 13.36 11.21
CA VAL A 60 5.50 13.68 9.78
C VAL A 60 4.85 12.50 9.07
N LEU A 61 3.83 12.78 8.24
CA LEU A 61 3.25 11.81 7.31
C LEU A 61 3.48 12.28 5.88
N LEU A 62 4.39 11.60 5.16
CA LEU A 62 4.60 11.79 3.73
C LEU A 62 3.81 10.74 2.94
N HIS A 63 2.81 11.18 2.19
CA HIS A 63 1.98 10.33 1.36
C HIS A 63 2.60 10.21 -0.04
N LEU A 64 3.12 9.03 -0.37
CA LEU A 64 3.66 8.71 -1.69
C LEU A 64 2.71 7.82 -2.49
N LYS A 65 2.53 8.16 -3.77
CA LYS A 65 1.83 7.33 -4.74
C LYS A 65 2.85 6.55 -5.56
N THR A 66 2.79 5.24 -5.52
CA THR A 66 3.69 4.35 -6.27
C THR A 66 2.90 3.35 -7.12
N VAL A 67 3.62 2.64 -7.98
CA VAL A 67 3.11 1.54 -8.81
C VAL A 67 3.77 0.26 -8.32
N LYS A 68 2.96 -0.71 -7.90
CA LYS A 68 3.47 -2.00 -7.41
C LYS A 68 4.08 -2.78 -8.59
N GLY A 69 5.34 -3.18 -8.44
CA GLY A 69 6.11 -3.84 -9.50
C GLY A 69 6.82 -2.88 -10.46
N TYR A 70 6.80 -1.56 -10.20
CA TYR A 70 7.37 -0.55 -11.09
C TYR A 70 8.81 -0.85 -11.54
N GLY A 71 9.05 -0.68 -12.84
CA GLY A 71 10.34 -0.94 -13.47
C GLY A 71 10.57 -2.40 -13.84
N TYR A 72 9.60 -3.28 -13.56
CA TYR A 72 9.66 -4.69 -13.95
C TYR A 72 8.36 -5.14 -14.64
N PRO A 73 8.32 -5.10 -16.00
CA PRO A 73 7.08 -5.36 -16.76
C PRO A 73 6.36 -6.67 -16.43
N PRO A 74 7.03 -7.82 -16.19
CA PRO A 74 6.35 -9.03 -15.77
C PRO A 74 5.61 -8.88 -14.43
N ALA A 75 6.17 -8.14 -13.47
CA ALA A 75 5.47 -7.86 -12.21
C ALA A 75 4.34 -6.84 -12.41
N GLU A 76 4.53 -5.79 -13.20
CA GLU A 76 3.46 -4.81 -13.48
C GLU A 76 2.26 -5.41 -14.21
N GLN A 77 2.43 -6.55 -14.88
CA GLN A 77 1.35 -7.25 -15.59
C GLN A 77 0.73 -8.40 -14.77
N ALA A 78 1.46 -8.96 -13.81
CA ALA A 78 0.95 -10.02 -12.93
C ALA A 78 -0.21 -9.52 -12.04
N SER A 79 -1.20 -10.38 -11.79
CA SER A 79 -2.40 -10.03 -11.01
C SER A 79 -2.09 -9.67 -9.55
N ASP A 80 -1.14 -10.37 -8.93
CA ASP A 80 -0.66 -10.12 -7.57
C ASP A 80 0.55 -9.16 -7.52
N ARG A 81 1.04 -8.75 -8.69
CA ARG A 81 2.29 -8.01 -8.90
C ARG A 81 3.53 -8.75 -8.41
N MET A 82 3.53 -10.08 -8.57
CA MET A 82 4.60 -10.97 -8.12
C MET A 82 4.89 -10.83 -6.63
N HIS A 83 3.83 -10.83 -5.82
CA HIS A 83 3.96 -10.76 -4.36
C HIS A 83 4.34 -12.12 -3.80
N GLY A 84 5.51 -12.21 -3.16
CA GLY A 84 5.93 -13.45 -2.48
C GLY A 84 6.24 -14.61 -3.44
N VAL A 85 6.82 -14.32 -4.60
CA VAL A 85 7.11 -15.32 -5.62
C VAL A 85 8.34 -16.18 -5.29
N GLY A 86 8.25 -17.47 -5.63
CA GLY A 86 9.41 -18.38 -5.60
C GLY A 86 10.41 -18.08 -6.73
N LYS A 87 11.45 -18.91 -6.89
CA LYS A 87 12.46 -18.72 -7.96
C LYS A 87 11.81 -18.57 -9.34
N PHE A 88 12.22 -17.53 -10.06
CA PHE A 88 11.71 -17.20 -11.39
C PHE A 88 12.83 -16.74 -12.34
N ASN A 89 12.56 -16.77 -13.63
CA ASN A 89 13.45 -16.21 -14.65
C ASN A 89 13.27 -14.70 -14.72
N ILE A 90 14.33 -13.93 -14.50
CA ILE A 90 14.28 -12.46 -14.47
C ILE A 90 13.84 -11.87 -15.81
N GLY A 91 14.28 -12.43 -16.94
CA GLY A 91 13.92 -11.90 -18.27
C GLY A 91 12.44 -12.10 -18.63
N THR A 92 11.83 -13.21 -18.19
CA THR A 92 10.47 -13.58 -18.60
C THR A 92 9.42 -13.49 -17.48
N GLY A 93 9.84 -13.35 -16.22
CA GLY A 93 8.97 -13.48 -15.04
C GLY A 93 8.49 -14.91 -14.76
N ALA A 94 8.85 -15.88 -15.61
CA ALA A 94 8.33 -17.23 -15.51
C ALA A 94 8.85 -17.96 -14.27
N GLN A 95 7.94 -18.47 -13.45
CA GLN A 95 8.26 -19.30 -12.30
C GLN A 95 8.42 -20.76 -12.70
N VAL A 96 9.49 -21.39 -12.23
CA VAL A 96 9.65 -22.84 -12.35
C VAL A 96 8.96 -23.48 -11.16
N LYS A 97 7.68 -23.80 -11.30
CA LYS A 97 6.95 -24.57 -10.28
C LYS A 97 7.09 -26.05 -10.61
N LYS A 98 7.58 -26.85 -9.65
CA LYS A 98 7.44 -28.31 -9.73
C LYS A 98 5.95 -28.64 -9.62
N ALA A 99 5.51 -29.62 -10.40
CA ALA A 99 4.15 -30.15 -10.25
C ALA A 99 3.98 -30.61 -8.78
N PRO A 100 2.93 -30.13 -8.09
CA PRO A 100 2.69 -30.54 -6.71
C PRO A 100 2.43 -32.04 -6.67
N VAL A 101 3.11 -32.74 -5.77
CA VAL A 101 2.93 -34.19 -5.56
C VAL A 101 1.61 -34.46 -4.80
N ALA A 102 1.12 -33.48 -4.04
CA ALA A 102 -0.11 -33.53 -3.28
C ALA A 102 -0.76 -32.13 -3.21
N PRO A 103 -2.08 -32.03 -3.00
CA PRO A 103 -2.75 -30.76 -2.76
C PRO A 103 -2.20 -30.05 -1.51
N THR A 104 -2.28 -28.73 -1.49
CA THR A 104 -1.85 -27.95 -0.33
C THR A 104 -2.90 -28.02 0.77
N LEU A 105 -2.49 -27.88 2.04
CA LEU A 105 -3.42 -27.78 3.16
C LEU A 105 -4.42 -26.64 2.95
N THR A 106 -3.97 -25.52 2.39
CA THR A 106 -4.82 -24.38 2.01
C THR A 106 -5.91 -24.78 1.02
N SER A 107 -5.57 -25.53 -0.03
CA SER A 107 -6.59 -26.00 -1.00
C SER A 107 -7.55 -27.03 -0.40
N ILE A 108 -7.07 -27.90 0.49
CA ILE A 108 -7.93 -28.87 1.18
C ILE A 108 -8.92 -28.14 2.09
N PHE A 109 -8.43 -27.17 2.87
CA PHE A 109 -9.26 -26.32 3.72
C PHE A 109 -10.33 -25.59 2.92
N ALA A 110 -9.93 -24.89 1.85
CA ALA A 110 -10.86 -24.10 1.04
C ALA A 110 -11.96 -24.97 0.43
N ASN A 111 -11.61 -26.11 -0.18
CA ASN A 111 -12.59 -27.03 -0.75
C ASN A 111 -13.53 -27.60 0.32
N ALA A 112 -13.00 -28.02 1.47
CA ALA A 112 -13.84 -28.52 2.56
C ALA A 112 -14.80 -27.46 3.10
N LEU A 113 -14.38 -26.19 3.15
CA LEU A 113 -15.22 -25.07 3.55
C LEU A 113 -16.32 -24.80 2.51
N ILE A 114 -16.00 -24.86 1.21
CA ILE A 114 -16.97 -24.72 0.11
C ILE A 114 -18.01 -25.85 0.16
N ASP A 115 -17.57 -27.09 0.36
CA ASP A 115 -18.45 -28.25 0.47
C ASP A 115 -19.45 -28.06 1.62
N ALA A 116 -18.97 -27.66 2.79
CA ALA A 116 -19.82 -27.37 3.94
C ALA A 116 -20.81 -26.22 3.67
N ALA A 117 -20.36 -25.13 3.03
CA ALA A 117 -21.21 -23.97 2.74
C ALA A 117 -22.22 -24.22 1.60
N THR A 118 -22.01 -25.24 0.78
CA THR A 118 -22.98 -25.69 -0.22
C THR A 118 -24.21 -26.32 0.45
N GLU A 119 -24.02 -26.94 1.62
CA GLU A 119 -25.08 -27.57 2.41
C GLU A 119 -25.69 -26.60 3.44
N ASP A 120 -24.87 -25.72 4.04
CA ASP A 120 -25.30 -24.75 5.05
C ASP A 120 -25.03 -23.30 4.63
N ARG A 121 -26.12 -22.58 4.32
CA ARG A 121 -26.10 -21.17 3.94
C ARG A 121 -25.80 -20.19 5.08
N ALA A 122 -25.71 -20.66 6.33
CA ALA A 122 -25.34 -19.82 7.47
C ALA A 122 -23.82 -19.60 7.59
N ILE A 123 -23.00 -20.36 6.84
CA ILE A 123 -21.55 -20.26 6.90
C ILE A 123 -21.06 -18.96 6.24
N VAL A 124 -20.21 -18.22 6.95
CA VAL A 124 -19.58 -16.97 6.48
C VAL A 124 -18.07 -17.05 6.63
N GLY A 125 -17.36 -16.80 5.52
CA GLY A 125 -15.91 -16.71 5.48
C GLY A 125 -15.42 -15.32 5.87
N ILE A 126 -14.41 -15.25 6.76
CA ILE A 126 -13.76 -14.00 7.15
C ILE A 126 -12.25 -14.15 6.93
N THR A 127 -11.63 -13.22 6.20
CA THR A 127 -10.18 -13.22 5.94
C THR A 127 -9.57 -11.87 6.30
N ALA A 128 -8.41 -11.89 6.96
CA ALA A 128 -7.66 -10.69 7.36
C ALA A 128 -6.77 -10.20 6.22
N ALA A 129 -7.38 -9.79 5.10
CA ALA A 129 -6.70 -9.35 3.89
C ALA A 129 -5.73 -10.39 3.27
N MET A 130 -5.97 -11.68 3.52
CA MET A 130 -5.12 -12.79 3.05
C MET A 130 -5.86 -13.81 2.17
N PRO A 131 -6.68 -13.40 1.18
CA PRO A 131 -7.55 -14.33 0.47
C PRO A 131 -6.78 -15.46 -0.23
N GLY A 132 -5.76 -15.14 -1.05
CA GLY A 132 -4.95 -16.17 -1.73
C GLY A 132 -4.08 -17.03 -0.80
N GLY A 133 -3.60 -16.48 0.33
CA GLY A 133 -2.81 -17.23 1.31
C GLY A 133 -3.64 -18.20 2.14
N THR A 134 -4.93 -17.91 2.31
CA THR A 134 -5.89 -18.71 3.09
C THR A 134 -6.80 -19.56 2.21
N GLY A 135 -6.74 -19.42 0.88
CA GLY A 135 -7.64 -20.10 -0.05
C GLY A 135 -9.06 -19.54 -0.04
N MET A 136 -9.27 -18.39 0.61
CA MET A 136 -10.56 -17.71 0.68
C MET A 136 -10.86 -16.93 -0.61
N ASP A 137 -9.94 -16.88 -1.56
CA ASP A 137 -10.16 -16.34 -2.90
C ASP A 137 -11.03 -17.23 -3.79
N ILE A 138 -11.17 -18.52 -3.44
CA ILE A 138 -12.01 -19.49 -4.17
C ILE A 138 -13.33 -19.84 -3.44
N PHE A 139 -13.53 -19.33 -2.22
CA PHE A 139 -14.76 -19.48 -1.42
C PHE A 139 -15.73 -18.32 -1.69
#